data_AF-A0A6H1ZWB5-F1
#
_entry.id   AF-A0A6H1ZWB5-F1
#
_cell.length_a   1.000
_cell.length_b   1.000
_cell.length_c   1.000
_cell.angle_alpha   90.00
_cell.angle_beta   90.00
_cell.angle_gamma   90.00
#
_symmetry.space_group_name_H-M   'P 1'
#
loop_
_entity.id
_entity.type
_entity.pdbx_description
1 polymer ?
#
loop_
_entity_poly.entity_id
_entity_poly.type
_entity_poly.pdbx_seq_one_letter_code
_entity_poly.pdbx_strand_id
1 'polypeptide(L)'
;MVDMKSKWKRDMKAWKDKKQTILAPSSPTGIKMKRAPRTEVTVVHTRTYSCPFCLYQAKIEKFLISTKKGFNKGLGQCPECSNQMKFNSLTAEMTPEQFAEWCYAYSADGYWQKVPFSKFSMRLSKLGISKRFWDRYKQLKGTDDIESYEDMLIREQKEQYDRDVAGEE
;
A
#
# COMPACT_ATOMS: atom_id res chain seq x y z
N MET A 1 44.72 30.50 39.02
CA MET A 1 43.49 30.41 39.83
C MET A 1 42.38 29.88 38.94
N VAL A 2 41.87 28.67 39.20
CA VAL A 2 40.82 28.07 38.35
C VAL A 2 39.49 28.71 38.71
N ASP A 3 38.86 29.35 37.74
CA ASP A 3 37.63 30.13 37.87
C ASP A 3 36.49 29.29 38.49
N MET A 4 36.10 29.62 39.74
CA MET A 4 35.12 28.87 40.54
C MET A 4 33.77 28.70 39.81
N LYS A 5 33.42 29.64 38.92
CA LYS A 5 32.18 29.58 38.13
C LYS A 5 32.18 28.43 37.12
N SER A 6 33.34 28.10 36.55
CA SER A 6 33.48 27.01 35.57
C SER A 6 33.53 25.63 36.20
N LYS A 7 33.94 25.52 37.47
CA LYS A 7 33.85 24.28 38.23
C LYS A 7 32.39 23.98 38.60
N TRP A 8 31.69 24.97 39.15
CA TRP A 8 30.28 24.83 39.53
C TRP A 8 29.36 24.44 38.36
N LYS A 9 29.56 25.06 37.17
CA LYS A 9 28.78 24.70 35.97
C LYS A 9 29.00 23.26 35.52
N ARG A 10 30.24 22.74 35.63
CA ARG A 10 30.55 21.34 35.30
C ARG A 10 29.92 20.38 36.29
N ASP A 11 30.00 20.68 37.58
CA ASP A 11 29.43 19.83 38.64
C ASP A 11 27.89 19.79 38.58
N MET A 12 27.24 20.92 38.28
CA MET A 12 25.79 20.99 38.05
C MET A 12 25.33 20.17 36.83
N LYS A 13 26.11 20.18 35.74
CA LYS A 13 25.81 19.38 34.55
C LYS A 13 25.97 17.89 34.82
N ALA A 14 27.06 17.48 35.47
CA ALA A 14 27.28 16.09 35.87
C ALA A 14 26.19 15.55 36.81
N TRP A 15 25.66 16.41 37.69
CA TRP A 15 24.53 16.05 38.55
C TRP A 15 23.21 15.89 37.78
N LYS A 16 22.95 16.73 36.77
CA LYS A 16 21.76 16.61 35.90
C LYS A 16 21.83 15.37 35.01
N ASP A 17 22.98 15.07 34.43
CA ASP A 17 23.18 13.88 33.59
C ASP A 17 23.01 12.59 34.41
N LYS A 18 23.47 12.57 35.68
CA LYS A 18 23.22 11.45 36.61
C LYS A 18 21.74 11.27 36.97
N LYS A 19 20.93 12.33 36.87
CA LYS A 19 19.49 12.31 37.14
C LYS A 19 18.64 12.12 35.89
N GLN A 20 19.23 12.04 34.70
CA GLN A 20 18.50 11.60 33.53
C GLN A 20 18.15 10.12 33.74
N THR A 21 16.90 9.88 34.10
CA THR A 21 16.27 8.57 34.04
C THR A 21 16.40 8.09 32.60
N ILE A 22 17.26 7.11 32.39
CA ILE A 22 17.18 6.30 31.18
C ILE A 22 15.77 5.72 31.22
N LEU A 23 14.92 6.12 30.26
CA LEU A 23 13.72 5.39 29.94
C LEU A 23 14.20 4.01 29.49
N ALA A 24 14.43 3.13 30.45
CA ALA A 24 14.63 1.73 30.18
C ALA A 24 13.40 1.31 29.37
N PRO A 25 13.56 0.68 28.19
CA PRO A 25 12.44 0.05 27.55
C PRO A 25 11.96 -1.04 28.51
N SER A 26 10.95 -0.73 29.31
CA SER A 26 10.14 -1.68 30.05
C SER A 26 9.26 -2.43 29.06
N SER A 27 9.89 -3.06 28.06
CA SER A 27 9.22 -4.08 27.28
C SER A 27 9.59 -5.40 27.92
N PRO A 28 8.62 -6.18 28.44
CA PRO A 28 8.90 -7.50 28.98
C PRO A 28 9.47 -8.37 27.85
N THR A 29 10.79 -8.54 27.86
CA THR A 29 11.52 -9.56 27.13
C THR A 29 11.03 -10.92 27.62
N GLY A 30 9.98 -11.45 26.99
CA GLY A 30 9.44 -12.73 27.40
C GLY A 30 8.21 -13.24 26.66
N ILE A 31 7.53 -12.41 25.85
CA ILE A 31 6.48 -12.93 24.96
C ILE A 31 7.19 -13.59 23.78
N LYS A 32 7.51 -14.89 23.91
CA LYS A 32 7.73 -15.77 22.77
C LYS A 32 6.43 -15.77 21.98
N MET A 33 6.26 -14.80 21.07
CA MET A 33 5.19 -14.85 20.09
C MET A 33 5.33 -16.20 19.41
N LYS A 34 4.38 -17.10 19.66
CA LYS A 34 4.28 -18.36 18.94
C LYS A 34 4.27 -17.96 17.46
N ARG A 35 5.38 -18.23 16.76
CA ARG A 35 5.45 -17.98 15.32
C ARG A 35 4.22 -18.63 14.73
N ALA A 36 3.37 -17.82 14.11
CA ALA A 36 2.21 -18.34 13.39
C ALA A 36 2.70 -19.50 12.51
N PRO A 37 1.93 -20.61 12.44
CA PRO A 37 2.33 -21.76 11.66
C PRO A 37 2.71 -21.27 10.26
N ARG A 38 3.95 -21.56 9.88
CA ARG A 38 4.50 -21.19 8.58
C ARG A 38 3.66 -21.93 7.55
N THR A 39 2.70 -21.23 6.94
CA THR A 39 1.89 -21.78 5.86
C THR A 39 2.87 -22.21 4.78
N GLU A 40 3.05 -23.51 4.62
CA GLU A 40 3.82 -24.05 3.51
C GLU A 40 3.01 -23.72 2.26
N VAL A 41 3.51 -22.73 1.50
CA VAL A 41 2.92 -22.35 0.24
C VAL A 41 3.19 -23.51 -0.73
N THR A 42 2.25 -24.43 -0.82
CA THR A 42 2.26 -25.47 -1.86
C THR A 42 2.01 -24.78 -3.19
N VAL A 43 3.09 -24.54 -3.93
CA VAL A 43 3.04 -23.91 -5.25
C VAL A 43 2.44 -24.91 -6.24
N VAL A 44 1.16 -24.72 -6.56
CA VAL A 44 0.48 -25.49 -7.60
C VAL A 44 0.92 -24.94 -8.96
N HIS A 45 1.79 -25.66 -9.67
CA HIS A 45 2.46 -25.21 -10.90
C HIS A 45 1.50 -24.98 -12.09
N THR A 46 0.24 -25.41 -11.98
CA THR A 46 -0.78 -25.24 -13.02
C THR A 46 -1.49 -23.88 -12.96
N ARG A 47 -1.37 -23.14 -11.85
CA ARG A 47 -2.07 -21.87 -11.67
C ARG A 47 -1.35 -20.73 -12.39
N THR A 48 -2.14 -19.82 -12.97
CA THR A 48 -1.67 -18.54 -13.48
C THR A 48 -1.71 -17.50 -12.38
N TYR A 49 -0.61 -16.76 -12.23
CA TYR A 49 -0.47 -15.70 -11.24
C TYR A 49 -0.41 -14.34 -11.94
N SER A 50 -0.98 -13.32 -11.30
CA SER A 50 -1.00 -11.95 -11.82
C SER A 50 0.03 -11.09 -11.11
N CYS A 51 0.88 -10.40 -11.86
CA CYS A 51 1.77 -9.40 -11.29
C CYS A 51 0.94 -8.28 -10.64
N PRO A 52 1.16 -7.94 -9.36
CA PRO A 52 0.39 -6.89 -8.71
C PRO A 52 0.63 -5.50 -9.34
N PHE A 53 1.80 -5.24 -9.93
CA PHE A 53 2.13 -3.92 -10.48
C PHE A 53 1.60 -3.68 -11.89
N CYS A 54 1.66 -4.69 -12.76
CA CYS A 54 1.33 -4.51 -14.18
C CYS A 54 0.23 -5.46 -14.65
N LEU A 55 -0.33 -6.28 -13.76
CA LEU A 55 -1.39 -7.27 -14.04
C LEU A 55 -1.03 -8.24 -15.17
N TYR A 56 0.27 -8.48 -15.39
CA TYR A 56 0.73 -9.52 -16.31
C TYR A 56 0.42 -10.89 -15.72
N GLN A 57 -0.24 -11.74 -16.49
CA GLN A 57 -0.60 -13.10 -16.09
C GLN A 57 0.37 -14.11 -16.70
N ALA A 58 1.02 -14.90 -15.86
CA ALA A 58 1.88 -15.99 -16.30
C ALA A 58 1.98 -17.11 -15.25
N LYS A 59 2.62 -18.22 -15.64
CA LYS A 59 3.00 -19.28 -14.70
C LYS A 59 4.07 -18.77 -13.73
N ILE A 60 4.08 -19.32 -12.53
CA ILE A 60 5.02 -18.94 -11.45
C ILE A 60 6.49 -19.03 -11.88
N GLU A 61 6.82 -19.97 -12.77
CA GLU A 61 8.16 -20.18 -13.31
C GLU A 61 8.74 -18.93 -13.97
N LYS A 62 7.90 -18.12 -14.63
CA LYS A 62 8.33 -16.87 -15.26
C LYS A 62 8.65 -15.76 -14.27
N PHE A 63 8.21 -15.90 -13.02
CA PHE A 63 8.46 -14.93 -11.95
C PHE A 63 9.64 -15.31 -11.07
N LEU A 64 10.16 -16.54 -11.16
CA LEU A 64 11.27 -17.01 -10.34
C LEU A 64 12.60 -16.37 -10.79
N ILE A 65 13.31 -15.76 -9.85
CA ILE A 65 14.66 -15.23 -10.08
C ILE A 65 15.66 -16.37 -9.89
N SER A 66 16.41 -16.68 -10.95
CA SER A 66 17.53 -17.63 -10.90
C SER A 66 18.72 -17.00 -10.19
N THR A 67 19.28 -17.72 -9.21
CA THR A 67 20.51 -17.34 -8.50
C THR A 67 21.52 -18.47 -8.61
N LYS A 68 22.80 -18.19 -8.33
CA LYS A 68 23.88 -19.20 -8.37
C LYS A 68 23.63 -20.42 -7.46
N LYS A 69 22.74 -20.30 -6.47
CA LYS A 69 22.39 -21.36 -5.50
C LYS A 69 21.00 -21.98 -5.74
N GLY A 70 20.36 -21.68 -6.88
CA GLY A 70 18.99 -22.09 -7.20
C GLY A 70 18.02 -20.90 -7.27
N PHE A 71 16.73 -21.13 -7.02
CA PHE A 71 15.72 -20.07 -7.10
C PHE A 71 15.59 -19.27 -5.80
N ASN A 72 15.39 -17.95 -5.92
CA ASN A 72 15.08 -17.12 -4.77
C ASN A 72 13.67 -17.47 -4.22
N LYS A 73 13.61 -17.92 -2.97
CA LYS A 73 12.35 -18.34 -2.31
C LYS A 73 11.51 -17.19 -1.76
N GLY A 74 12.08 -15.98 -1.66
CA GLY A 74 11.42 -14.83 -1.04
C GLY A 74 10.91 -13.79 -2.03
N LEU A 75 11.65 -13.59 -3.14
CA LEU A 75 11.37 -12.55 -4.12
C LEU A 75 11.25 -13.14 -5.53
N GLY A 76 10.21 -12.71 -6.24
CA GLY A 76 10.04 -12.90 -7.67
C GLY A 76 10.23 -11.59 -8.43
N GLN A 77 10.43 -11.67 -9.74
CA GLN A 77 10.54 -10.52 -10.64
C GLN A 77 9.55 -10.66 -11.79
N CYS A 78 8.81 -9.60 -12.11
CA CYS A 78 7.95 -9.61 -13.28
C CYS A 78 8.78 -9.61 -14.57
N PRO A 79 8.52 -10.51 -15.53
CA PRO A 79 9.25 -10.50 -16.80
C PRO A 79 8.93 -9.29 -17.70
N GLU A 80 7.86 -8.54 -17.40
CA GLU A 80 7.42 -7.44 -18.26
C GLU A 80 7.66 -6.06 -17.66
N CYS A 81 7.35 -5.85 -16.38
CA CYS A 81 7.60 -4.56 -15.72
C CYS A 81 8.88 -4.55 -14.89
N SER A 82 9.62 -5.67 -14.86
CA SER A 82 10.90 -5.83 -14.14
C SER A 82 10.87 -5.54 -12.64
N ASN A 83 9.70 -5.24 -12.06
CA ASN A 83 9.53 -4.98 -10.64
C ASN A 83 9.72 -6.26 -9.82
N GLN A 84 10.44 -6.13 -8.71
CA GLN A 84 10.60 -7.18 -7.71
C GLN A 84 9.39 -7.18 -6.75
N MET A 85 8.94 -8.37 -6.38
CA MET A 85 7.78 -8.56 -5.51
C MET A 85 7.97 -9.76 -4.59
N LYS A 86 7.31 -9.73 -3.43
CA LYS A 86 7.30 -10.87 -2.50
C LYS A 86 6.45 -11.99 -3.09
N PHE A 87 6.89 -13.24 -2.95
CA PHE A 87 6.11 -14.41 -3.39
C PHE A 87 4.71 -14.44 -2.77
N ASN A 88 4.60 -14.09 -1.49
CA ASN A 88 3.31 -14.01 -0.80
C ASN A 88 2.33 -13.04 -1.48
N SER A 89 2.81 -11.94 -2.04
CA SER A 89 1.96 -10.96 -2.75
C SER A 89 1.55 -11.46 -4.14
N LEU A 90 2.36 -12.32 -4.77
CA LEU A 90 2.05 -12.93 -6.06
C LEU A 90 1.04 -14.08 -5.92
N THR A 91 1.12 -14.86 -4.84
CA THR A 91 0.26 -16.04 -4.61
C THR A 91 -0.98 -15.73 -3.78
N ALA A 92 -1.13 -14.51 -3.30
CA ALA A 92 -2.33 -14.11 -2.55
C ALA A 92 -3.54 -14.06 -3.51
N GLU A 93 -4.56 -14.86 -3.19
CA GLU A 93 -5.87 -14.73 -3.81
C GLU A 93 -6.58 -13.53 -3.18
N MET A 94 -6.78 -12.47 -3.95
CA MET A 94 -7.42 -11.24 -3.51
C MET A 94 -8.63 -10.93 -4.38
N THR A 95 -9.73 -10.46 -3.77
CA THR A 95 -10.84 -9.87 -4.53
C THR A 95 -10.42 -8.51 -5.11
N PRO A 96 -11.12 -7.98 -6.14
CA PRO A 96 -10.81 -6.66 -6.69
C PRO A 96 -10.77 -5.54 -5.65
N GLU A 97 -11.62 -5.62 -4.62
CA GLU A 97 -11.71 -4.67 -3.53
C GLU A 97 -10.50 -4.79 -2.58
N GLN A 98 -10.13 -6.02 -2.20
CA GLN A 98 -8.93 -6.28 -1.41
C GLN A 98 -7.65 -5.88 -2.15
N PHE A 99 -7.63 -6.06 -3.47
CA PHE A 99 -6.52 -5.62 -4.30
C PHE A 99 -6.42 -4.09 -4.31
N ALA A 100 -7.53 -3.36 -4.37
CA ALA A 100 -7.55 -1.90 -4.23
C ALA A 100 -7.01 -1.45 -2.86
N GLU A 101 -7.41 -2.12 -1.77
CA GLU A 101 -6.88 -1.88 -0.42
C GLU A 101 -5.38 -2.12 -0.33
N TRP A 102 -4.90 -3.22 -0.92
CA TRP A 102 -3.48 -3.52 -0.98
C TRP A 102 -2.70 -2.46 -1.76
N CYS A 103 -3.20 -2.03 -2.93
CA CYS A 103 -2.57 -0.97 -3.71
C CYS A 103 -2.56 0.37 -2.96
N TYR A 104 -3.63 0.69 -2.24
CA TYR A 104 -3.72 1.91 -1.45
C TYR A 104 -2.74 1.87 -0.27
N ALA A 105 -2.66 0.77 0.47
CA ALA A 105 -1.70 0.59 1.55
C ALA A 105 -0.25 0.69 1.04
N TYR A 106 0.03 0.15 -0.15
CA TYR A 106 1.36 0.22 -0.78
C TYR A 106 1.66 1.58 -1.43
N SER A 107 0.68 2.48 -1.53
CA SER A 107 0.85 3.78 -2.21
C SER A 107 1.89 4.67 -1.53
N ALA A 108 2.01 4.59 -0.20
CA ALA A 108 3.02 5.29 0.58
C ALA A 108 4.46 4.88 0.20
N ASP A 109 4.66 3.64 -0.25
CA ASP A 109 5.96 3.12 -0.72
C ASP A 109 6.24 3.44 -2.20
N GLY A 110 5.52 4.42 -2.76
CA GLY A 110 5.66 4.85 -4.15
C GLY A 110 5.11 3.82 -5.15
N TYR A 111 4.04 3.09 -4.79
CA TYR A 111 3.41 2.09 -5.68
C TYR A 111 3.22 2.63 -7.10
N TRP A 112 2.54 3.78 -7.22
CA TRP A 112 2.18 4.37 -8.51
C TRP A 112 3.36 4.85 -9.34
N GLN A 113 4.52 5.08 -8.72
CA GLN A 113 5.76 5.39 -9.44
C GLN A 113 6.36 4.15 -10.12
N LYS A 114 6.09 2.95 -9.59
CA LYS A 114 6.59 1.66 -10.11
C LYS A 114 5.62 1.04 -11.12
N VAL A 115 4.37 1.47 -11.13
CA VAL A 115 3.32 0.90 -11.96
C VAL A 115 3.36 1.51 -13.36
N PRO A 116 3.48 0.71 -14.43
CA PRO A 116 3.29 1.18 -15.79
C PRO A 116 1.79 1.44 -16.02
N PHE A 117 1.32 2.64 -15.66
CA PHE A 117 -0.11 2.97 -15.55
C PHE A 117 -0.93 2.66 -16.81
N SER A 118 -0.41 2.97 -18.00
CA SER A 118 -1.07 2.67 -19.28
C SER A 118 -1.37 1.16 -19.43
N LYS A 119 -0.36 0.32 -19.18
CA LYS A 119 -0.52 -1.15 -19.25
C LYS A 119 -1.41 -1.68 -18.14
N PHE A 120 -1.25 -1.14 -16.93
CA PHE A 120 -2.04 -1.51 -15.77
C PHE A 120 -3.53 -1.26 -16.01
N SER A 121 -3.90 -0.04 -16.39
CA SER A 121 -5.29 0.36 -16.65
C SER A 121 -5.92 -0.47 -17.78
N MET A 122 -5.20 -0.65 -18.89
CA MET A 122 -5.66 -1.50 -20.00
C MET A 122 -5.96 -2.93 -19.53
N ARG A 123 -5.08 -3.53 -18.73
CA ARG A 123 -5.25 -4.92 -18.25
C ARG A 123 -6.31 -5.05 -17.19
N LEU A 124 -6.40 -4.08 -16.29
CA LEU A 124 -7.46 -4.00 -15.30
C LEU A 124 -8.85 -3.97 -15.97
N SER A 125 -8.95 -3.25 -17.10
CA SER A 125 -10.15 -3.23 -17.95
C SER A 125 -10.39 -4.59 -18.63
N LYS A 126 -9.36 -5.21 -19.22
CA LYS A 126 -9.45 -6.56 -19.84
C LYS A 126 -9.89 -7.65 -18.87
N LEU A 127 -9.55 -7.52 -17.58
CA LEU A 127 -9.96 -8.45 -16.53
C LEU A 127 -11.41 -8.25 -16.07
N GLY A 128 -12.09 -7.18 -16.52
CA GLY A 128 -13.47 -6.88 -16.12
C GLY A 128 -13.60 -6.39 -14.67
N ILE A 129 -12.50 -6.15 -13.97
CA ILE A 129 -12.49 -5.74 -12.55
C ILE A 129 -12.29 -4.23 -12.35
N SER A 130 -12.06 -3.49 -13.44
CA SER A 130 -11.69 -2.07 -13.41
C SER A 130 -12.66 -1.20 -12.58
N LYS A 131 -13.97 -1.32 -12.82
CA LYS A 131 -14.98 -0.53 -12.10
C LYS A 131 -14.90 -0.76 -10.59
N ARG A 132 -15.00 -2.03 -10.14
CA ARG A 132 -14.95 -2.39 -8.71
C ARG A 132 -13.65 -1.96 -8.03
N PHE A 133 -12.52 -2.12 -8.72
CA PHE A 133 -11.22 -1.70 -8.22
C PHE A 133 -11.17 -0.18 -8.01
N TRP A 134 -11.54 0.61 -9.02
CA TRP A 134 -11.44 2.07 -8.95
C TRP A 134 -12.47 2.67 -8.00
N ASP A 135 -13.69 2.13 -7.94
CA ASP A 135 -14.72 2.56 -6.99
C ASP A 135 -14.21 2.35 -5.55
N ARG A 136 -13.68 1.17 -5.23
CA ARG A 136 -13.09 0.92 -3.90
C ARG A 136 -11.86 1.79 -3.64
N TYR A 137 -11.00 1.98 -4.63
CA TYR A 137 -9.80 2.80 -4.49
C TYR A 137 -10.14 4.28 -4.22
N LYS A 138 -11.20 4.81 -4.83
CA LYS A 138 -11.72 6.17 -4.57
C LYS A 138 -12.32 6.31 -3.17
N GLN A 139 -13.06 5.31 -2.70
CA GLN A 139 -13.57 5.27 -1.32
C GLN A 139 -12.42 5.38 -0.32
N LEU A 140 -11.37 4.59 -0.51
CA LEU A 140 -10.18 4.59 0.36
C LEU A 140 -9.41 5.90 0.34
N LYS A 141 -9.38 6.58 -0.82
CA LYS A 141 -8.75 7.90 -0.95
C LYS A 141 -9.57 9.00 -0.25
N GLY A 142 -10.80 8.72 0.19
CA GLY A 142 -11.71 9.71 0.74
C GLY A 142 -12.23 10.67 -0.34
N THR A 143 -12.27 10.23 -1.60
CA THR A 143 -12.79 11.02 -2.73
C THR A 143 -14.27 10.81 -3.01
N ASP A 144 -14.96 10.04 -2.18
CA ASP A 144 -16.42 9.96 -2.27
C ASP A 144 -17.03 10.98 -1.30
N ASP A 145 -17.95 11.80 -1.85
CA ASP A 145 -18.76 12.86 -1.24
C ASP A 145 -18.17 14.27 -1.11
N ILE A 146 -17.41 14.74 -2.12
CA ILE A 146 -17.56 16.15 -2.52
C ILE A 146 -18.20 16.13 -3.90
N GLU A 147 -19.52 16.25 -3.93
CA GLU A 147 -20.25 16.66 -5.12
C GLU A 147 -19.50 17.84 -5.73
N SER A 148 -19.02 17.68 -6.97
CA SER A 148 -18.32 18.76 -7.66
C SER A 148 -19.24 19.98 -7.66
N TYR A 149 -18.71 21.18 -7.45
CA TYR A 149 -19.50 22.41 -7.58
C TYR A 149 -20.26 22.47 -8.92
N GLU A 150 -19.67 21.89 -9.96
CA GLU A 150 -20.29 21.75 -11.28
C GLU A 150 -21.50 20.79 -11.26
N ASP A 151 -21.41 19.66 -10.55
CA ASP A 151 -22.53 18.70 -10.40
C ASP A 151 -23.70 19.31 -9.62
N MET A 152 -23.40 20.13 -8.60
CA MET A 152 -24.40 20.91 -7.86
C MET A 152 -25.12 21.92 -8.76
N LEU A 153 -24.37 22.71 -9.55
CA LEU A 153 -24.94 23.70 -10.46
C LEU A 153 -25.80 23.08 -11.55
N ILE A 154 -25.37 21.94 -12.10
CA ILE A 154 -26.13 21.22 -13.13
C ILE A 154 -27.47 20.72 -12.56
N ARG A 155 -27.49 20.27 -11.30
CA ARG A 155 -28.73 19.87 -10.63
C ARG A 155 -29.67 21.06 -10.41
N GLU A 156 -29.16 22.17 -9.87
CA GLU A 156 -29.97 23.38 -9.65
C GLU A 156 -30.56 23.92 -10.95
N GLN A 157 -29.77 23.99 -12.03
CA GLN A 157 -30.27 24.43 -13.34
C GLN A 157 -31.36 23.51 -13.88
N LYS A 158 -31.23 22.20 -13.69
CA LYS A 158 -32.23 21.24 -14.13
C LYS A 158 -33.52 21.37 -13.33
N GLU A 159 -33.43 21.52 -12.00
CA GLU A 159 -34.60 21.73 -11.13
C GLU A 159 -35.30 23.06 -11.38
N GLN A 160 -34.56 24.08 -11.80
CA GLN A 160 -35.10 25.37 -12.23
C GLN A 160 -35.88 25.21 -13.54
N TYR A 161 -35.26 24.58 -14.54
CA TYR A 161 -35.89 24.33 -15.85
C TYR A 161 -37.16 23.48 -15.72
N ASP A 162 -37.11 22.40 -14.95
CA ASP A 162 -38.28 21.53 -14.73
C ASP A 162 -39.42 22.28 -14.02
N ARG A 163 -39.11 23.25 -13.15
CA ARG A 163 -40.11 24.12 -12.52
C ARG A 163 -40.73 25.13 -13.48
N ASP A 164 -39.90 25.77 -14.31
CA ASP A 164 -40.37 26.76 -15.28
C ASP A 164 -41.26 26.09 -16.34
N VAL A 165 -40.90 24.89 -16.81
CA VAL A 165 -41.73 24.09 -17.74
C VAL A 165 -43.05 23.64 -17.10
N ALA A 166 -43.06 23.28 -15.81
CA ALA A 166 -44.27 22.87 -15.10
C ALA A 166 -45.20 24.05 -14.70
N GLY A 167 -44.70 25.28 -14.76
CA GLY A 167 -45.48 26.50 -14.45
C GLY A 167 -46.12 27.18 -15.65
N GLU A 168 -45.89 26.67 -16.88
CA GLU A 168 -46.44 27.20 -18.13
C GLU A 168 -47.69 26.44 -18.65
N GLU A 169 -48.26 25.52 -17.86
CA GLU A 169 -49.59 24.91 -18.11
C GLU A 169 -50.72 25.62 -17.36
#